data_AF-A0A4S8F914-F1
#
_entry.id   AF-A0A4S8F914-F1
#
_cell.length_a   1.000
_cell.length_b   1.000
_cell.length_c   1.000
_cell.angle_alpha   90.00
_cell.angle_beta   90.00
_cell.angle_gamma   90.00
#
_symmetry.space_group_name_H-M   'P 1'
#
loop_
_entity.id
_entity.type
_entity.pdbx_description
1 polymer ?
#
loop_
_entity_poly.entity_id
_entity_poly.type
_entity_poly.pdbx_seq_one_letter_code
_entity_poly.pdbx_strand_id
1 'polypeptide(L)'
;MTLNELATQYLQAALEAHQLSFNPAGAWLEVDQRAAHMQVQVYEKPDIGQARMVVLELQVHATVLGEAPIVETYAGFGTTHEDAVRYAFSRLLQGSFHPIIEALTSHQCEEGQAETEVWTGPAENGSAQWQVFLGALQPQGEGEPLLDTYLDIFDELKALLTQTAPNAHWLRIYLCTSANEVQAIEVLLDNQPWEEGAALLQTVEWPKQAPFAALRHFMLAIPRGAN
;
A
#
# COMPACT_ATOMS: atom_id res chain seq x y z
N MET A 1 -23.11 15.81 -3.53
CA MET A 1 -21.77 15.43 -3.07
C MET A 1 -21.10 14.66 -4.20
N THR A 2 -19.89 15.03 -4.58
CA THR A 2 -19.10 14.32 -5.59
C THR A 2 -18.45 13.07 -4.99
N LEU A 3 -17.97 12.14 -5.82
CA LEU A 3 -17.24 10.97 -5.33
C LEU A 3 -15.93 11.34 -4.62
N ASN A 4 -15.26 12.43 -5.06
CA ASN A 4 -14.08 12.98 -4.40
C ASN A 4 -14.41 13.55 -3.01
N GLU A 5 -15.53 14.27 -2.88
CA GLU A 5 -16.00 14.77 -1.58
C GLU A 5 -16.35 13.62 -0.63
N LEU A 6 -16.98 12.55 -1.14
CA LEU A 6 -17.27 11.34 -0.37
C LEU A 6 -15.98 10.66 0.13
N ALA A 7 -15.02 10.44 -0.76
CA ALA A 7 -13.74 9.82 -0.38
C ALA A 7 -12.95 10.68 0.61
N THR A 8 -12.99 12.01 0.46
CA THR A 8 -12.34 12.93 1.40
C THR A 8 -13.00 12.88 2.78
N GLN A 9 -14.34 12.76 2.86
CA GLN A 9 -15.03 12.53 4.14
C GLN A 9 -14.61 11.21 4.79
N TYR A 10 -14.40 10.15 4.01
CA TYR A 10 -13.88 8.89 4.53
C TYR A 10 -12.45 9.03 5.06
N LEU A 11 -11.58 9.78 4.37
CA LEU A 11 -10.22 10.06 4.85
C LEU A 11 -10.25 10.85 6.17
N GLN A 12 -11.07 11.90 6.26
CA GLN A 12 -11.24 12.69 7.49
C GLN A 12 -11.75 11.83 8.64
N ALA A 13 -12.79 11.02 8.41
CA ALA A 13 -13.33 10.12 9.42
C ALA A 13 -12.31 9.05 9.86
N ALA A 14 -11.49 8.54 8.95
CA ALA A 14 -10.42 7.61 9.28
C ALA A 14 -9.35 8.28 10.15
N LEU A 15 -8.92 9.49 9.82
CA LEU A 15 -7.96 10.25 10.63
C LEU A 15 -8.53 10.55 12.03
N GLU A 16 -9.79 11.00 12.12
CA GLU A 16 -10.50 11.23 13.40
C GLU A 16 -10.57 9.97 14.25
N ALA A 17 -10.88 8.82 13.64
CA ALA A 17 -10.95 7.53 14.34
C ALA A 17 -9.60 7.13 14.95
N HIS A 18 -8.49 7.56 14.35
CA HIS A 18 -7.12 7.34 14.85
C HIS A 18 -6.60 8.50 15.72
N GLN A 19 -7.50 9.43 16.10
CA GLN A 19 -7.20 10.61 16.93
C GLN A 19 -6.13 11.53 16.32
N LEU A 20 -6.01 11.52 14.99
CA LEU A 20 -5.09 12.38 14.27
C LEU A 20 -5.76 13.71 13.95
N SER A 21 -5.12 14.79 14.40
CA SER A 21 -5.54 16.14 14.00
C SER A 21 -5.14 16.41 12.55
N PHE A 22 -6.03 17.06 11.81
CA PHE A 22 -5.72 17.54 10.46
C PHE A 22 -6.29 18.93 10.21
N ASN A 23 -5.66 19.66 9.29
CA ASN A 23 -6.13 20.94 8.77
C ASN A 23 -6.37 20.82 7.27
N PRO A 24 -7.57 21.15 6.76
CA PRO A 24 -7.81 21.21 5.32
C PRO A 24 -7.01 22.34 4.66
N ALA A 25 -6.26 22.02 3.62
CA ALA A 25 -5.49 22.95 2.78
C ALA A 25 -5.84 22.73 1.30
N GLY A 26 -6.95 23.33 0.86
CA GLY A 26 -7.48 23.09 -0.48
C GLY A 26 -7.98 21.65 -0.60
N ALA A 27 -7.37 20.87 -1.50
CA ALA A 27 -7.70 19.46 -1.71
C ALA A 27 -6.82 18.48 -0.90
N TRP A 28 -5.89 19.02 -0.11
CA TRP A 28 -5.00 18.27 0.77
C TRP A 28 -5.46 18.39 2.23
N LEU A 29 -5.14 17.37 3.02
CA LEU A 29 -5.22 17.39 4.48
C LEU A 29 -3.80 17.42 5.02
N GLU A 30 -3.44 18.46 5.77
CA GLU A 30 -2.21 18.47 6.54
C GLU A 30 -2.45 17.69 7.83
N VAL A 31 -1.73 16.58 8.01
CA VAL A 31 -1.95 15.62 9.11
C VAL A 31 -0.76 15.68 10.06
N ASP A 32 -1.06 15.99 11.32
CA ASP A 32 -0.14 15.95 12.46
C ASP A 32 1.15 16.82 12.33
N GLN A 33 1.90 16.96 13.43
CA GLN A 33 3.10 17.82 13.55
C GLN A 33 4.30 17.34 12.72
N ARG A 34 4.25 16.12 12.18
CA ARG A 34 5.25 15.59 11.21
C ARG A 34 4.96 16.00 9.76
N ALA A 35 3.90 16.78 9.54
CA ALA A 35 3.54 17.42 8.27
C ALA A 35 3.40 16.44 7.10
N ALA A 36 2.64 15.36 7.29
CA ALA A 36 2.19 14.54 6.17
C ALA A 36 1.02 15.26 5.47
N HIS A 37 1.08 15.40 4.15
CA HIS A 37 -0.02 15.94 3.35
C HIS A 37 -0.69 14.81 2.59
N MET A 38 -1.97 14.59 2.85
CA MET A 38 -2.73 13.49 2.26
C MET A 38 -3.85 14.01 1.38
N GLN A 39 -4.05 13.38 0.23
CA GLN A 39 -5.17 13.63 -0.66
C GLN A 39 -5.73 12.33 -1.19
N VAL A 40 -7.05 12.24 -1.32
CA VAL A 40 -7.71 11.12 -2.00
C VAL A 40 -8.50 11.62 -3.21
N GLN A 41 -8.39 10.90 -4.32
CA GLN A 41 -9.11 11.15 -5.56
C GLN A 41 -9.80 9.89 -6.05
N VAL A 42 -10.94 10.05 -6.71
CA VAL A 42 -11.75 8.99 -7.28
C VAL A 42 -11.92 9.24 -8.77
N TYR A 43 -11.62 8.21 -9.54
CA TYR A 43 -11.76 8.18 -10.99
C TYR A 43 -12.79 7.12 -11.37
N GLU A 44 -13.85 7.53 -12.04
CA GLU A 44 -14.80 6.60 -12.66
C GLU A 44 -14.09 5.80 -13.77
N LYS A 45 -14.40 4.50 -13.85
CA LYS A 45 -13.89 3.60 -14.90
C LYS A 45 -15.08 2.95 -15.62
N PRO A 46 -14.87 2.38 -16.83
CA PRO A 46 -15.90 1.62 -17.49
C PRO A 46 -16.44 0.49 -16.58
N ASP A 47 -17.76 0.39 -16.50
CA ASP A 47 -18.44 -0.61 -15.69
C ASP A 47 -18.11 -2.05 -16.11
N ILE A 48 -18.16 -2.97 -15.14
CA ILE A 48 -17.97 -4.41 -15.40
C ILE A 48 -19.33 -5.10 -15.28
N GLY A 49 -19.94 -5.38 -16.42
CA GLY A 49 -21.29 -5.96 -16.46
C GLY A 49 -22.31 -5.01 -15.84
N GLN A 50 -22.90 -5.39 -14.71
CA GLN A 50 -23.83 -4.54 -13.95
C GLN A 50 -23.16 -3.80 -12.79
N ALA A 51 -21.89 -4.09 -12.49
CA ALA A 51 -21.16 -3.46 -11.39
C ALA A 51 -20.54 -2.13 -11.84
N ARG A 52 -20.73 -1.10 -11.02
CA ARG A 52 -20.04 0.18 -11.15
C ARG A 52 -18.60 0.03 -10.72
N MET A 53 -17.69 0.67 -11.45
CA MET A 53 -16.26 0.61 -11.19
C MET A 53 -15.67 2.00 -10.96
N VAL A 54 -14.88 2.11 -9.90
CA VAL A 54 -14.05 3.29 -9.64
C VAL A 54 -12.62 2.88 -9.35
N VAL A 55 -11.68 3.81 -9.50
CA VAL A 55 -10.34 3.72 -8.93
C VAL A 55 -10.17 4.85 -7.93
N LEU A 56 -9.85 4.50 -6.70
CA LEU A 56 -9.47 5.42 -5.65
C LEU A 56 -7.94 5.54 -5.63
N GLU A 57 -7.42 6.75 -5.53
CA GLU A 57 -6.00 7.04 -5.42
C GLU A 57 -5.75 7.87 -4.15
N LEU A 58 -4.89 7.37 -3.26
CA LEU A 58 -4.32 8.11 -2.15
C LEU A 58 -2.94 8.64 -2.57
N GLN A 59 -2.71 9.93 -2.41
CA GLN A 59 -1.39 10.56 -2.52
C GLN A 59 -0.95 11.05 -1.15
N VAL A 60 0.31 10.79 -0.80
CA VAL A 60 0.90 11.23 0.48
C VAL A 60 2.27 11.85 0.26
N HIS A 61 2.42 13.11 0.64
CA HIS A 61 3.71 13.78 0.73
C HIS A 61 4.15 13.86 2.19
N ALA A 62 5.44 13.68 2.44
CA ALA A 62 6.08 13.96 3.71
C ALA A 62 7.56 14.22 3.46
N THR A 63 8.18 15.09 4.25
CA THR A 63 9.60 15.47 4.09
C THR A 63 10.54 14.25 4.05
N VAL A 64 10.25 13.23 4.86
CA VAL A 64 11.05 11.99 4.94
C VAL A 64 11.03 11.17 3.66
N LEU A 65 10.01 11.33 2.81
CA LEU A 65 9.87 10.64 1.52
C LEU A 65 10.66 11.33 0.39
N GLY A 66 11.25 12.51 0.65
CA GLY A 66 11.86 13.34 -0.38
C GLY A 66 10.83 14.05 -1.25
N GLU A 67 11.09 14.16 -2.56
CA GLU A 67 10.23 14.91 -3.48
C GLU A 67 9.02 14.10 -3.99
N ALA A 68 9.14 12.77 -4.03
CA ALA A 68 8.11 11.90 -4.59
C ALA A 68 7.03 11.58 -3.54
N PRO A 69 5.73 11.64 -3.90
CA PRO A 69 4.67 11.16 -3.01
C PRO A 69 4.58 9.63 -3.05
N ILE A 70 4.08 9.04 -1.97
CA ILE A 70 3.48 7.70 -2.05
C ILE A 70 2.19 7.83 -2.87
N VAL A 71 1.99 6.95 -3.86
CA VAL A 71 0.76 6.89 -4.65
C VAL A 71 0.17 5.48 -4.58
N GLU A 72 -0.93 5.35 -3.85
CA GLU A 72 -1.62 4.08 -3.64
C GLU A 72 -2.98 4.06 -4.31
N THR A 73 -3.19 3.11 -5.22
CA THR A 73 -4.43 3.00 -5.99
C THR A 73 -5.20 1.73 -5.64
N TYR A 74 -6.52 1.83 -5.52
CA TYR A 74 -7.41 0.71 -5.22
C TYR A 74 -8.63 0.73 -6.15
N ALA A 75 -8.87 -0.39 -6.83
CA ALA A 75 -10.08 -0.58 -7.61
C ALA A 75 -11.27 -0.88 -6.68
N GLY A 76 -12.42 -0.27 -6.98
CA GLY A 76 -13.66 -0.44 -6.26
C GLY A 76 -14.79 -0.92 -7.15
N PHE A 77 -15.63 -1.79 -6.61
CA PHE A 77 -16.79 -2.34 -7.31
C PHE A 77 -18.04 -2.24 -6.43
N GLY A 78 -19.19 -1.94 -7.04
CA GLY A 78 -20.43 -1.81 -6.30
C GLY A 78 -21.67 -1.74 -7.19
N THR A 79 -22.85 -1.83 -6.58
CA THR A 79 -24.12 -1.59 -7.29
C THR A 79 -24.32 -0.11 -7.64
N THR A 80 -23.69 0.77 -6.88
CA THR A 80 -23.60 2.22 -7.10
C THR A 80 -22.13 2.66 -7.11
N HIS A 81 -21.84 3.87 -7.59
CA HIS A 81 -20.49 4.41 -7.52
C HIS A 81 -20.06 4.66 -6.06
N GLU A 82 -20.99 5.04 -5.20
CA GLU A 82 -20.77 5.23 -3.77
C GLU A 82 -20.40 3.90 -3.08
N ASP A 83 -21.07 2.81 -3.43
CA ASP A 83 -20.70 1.47 -2.96
C ASP A 83 -19.29 1.09 -3.44
N ALA A 84 -18.95 1.42 -4.68
CA ALA A 84 -17.63 1.17 -5.25
C ALA A 84 -16.53 1.99 -4.55
N VAL A 85 -16.79 3.27 -4.23
CA VAL A 85 -15.89 4.11 -3.43
C VAL A 85 -15.71 3.53 -2.03
N ARG A 86 -16.80 3.16 -1.35
CA ARG A 86 -16.74 2.54 -0.03
C ARG A 86 -15.92 1.25 -0.06
N TYR A 87 -16.09 0.43 -1.09
CA TYR A 87 -15.29 -0.78 -1.29
C TYR A 87 -13.79 -0.43 -1.43
N ALA A 88 -13.43 0.45 -2.37
CA ALA A 88 -12.02 0.83 -2.60
C ALA A 88 -11.38 1.42 -1.33
N PHE A 89 -12.10 2.29 -0.63
CA PHE A 89 -11.64 2.91 0.60
C PHE A 89 -11.43 1.88 1.73
N SER A 90 -12.33 0.90 1.86
CA SER A 90 -12.14 -0.18 2.85
C SER A 90 -10.88 -1.01 2.58
N ARG A 91 -10.55 -1.25 1.31
CA ARG A 91 -9.32 -1.95 0.91
C ARG A 91 -8.07 -1.11 1.18
N LEU A 92 -8.14 0.21 0.98
CA LEU A 92 -7.07 1.13 1.40
C LEU A 92 -6.82 1.05 2.91
N LEU A 93 -7.89 1.11 3.72
CA LEU A 93 -7.78 1.00 5.19
C LEU A 93 -7.14 -0.32 5.63
N GLN A 94 -7.54 -1.43 5.01
CA GLN A 94 -7.01 -2.76 5.33
C GLN A 94 -5.59 -3.01 4.81
N GLY A 95 -5.03 -2.11 3.99
CA GLY A 95 -3.76 -2.32 3.30
C GLY A 95 -2.74 -1.27 3.71
N SER A 96 -2.65 -0.20 2.93
CA SER A 96 -1.59 0.78 3.06
C SER A 96 -1.88 1.94 4.03
N PHE A 97 -3.12 2.15 4.47
CA PHE A 97 -3.43 3.30 5.33
C PHE A 97 -2.69 3.27 6.68
N HIS A 98 -2.82 2.18 7.45
CA HIS A 98 -2.20 2.04 8.76
C HIS A 98 -0.67 2.15 8.75
N PRO A 99 0.08 1.41 7.90
CA PRO A 99 1.54 1.56 7.84
C PRO A 99 1.97 2.98 7.41
N ILE A 100 1.19 3.67 6.57
CA ILE A 100 1.45 5.07 6.21
C ILE A 100 1.30 6.00 7.42
N ILE A 101 0.16 5.92 8.14
CA ILE A 101 -0.07 6.84 9.26
C ILE A 101 0.88 6.54 10.42
N GLU A 102 1.23 5.28 10.69
CA GLU A 102 2.16 4.92 11.75
C GLU A 102 3.59 5.40 11.45
N ALA A 103 4.02 5.28 10.18
CA ALA A 103 5.34 5.75 9.77
C ALA A 103 5.47 7.28 9.76
N LEU A 104 4.43 7.99 9.29
CA LEU A 104 4.53 9.40 8.93
C LEU A 104 3.91 10.36 9.95
N THR A 105 3.24 9.86 10.99
CA THR A 105 2.61 10.69 12.04
C THR A 105 3.08 10.27 13.43
N SER A 106 2.49 10.84 14.48
CA SER A 106 2.67 10.42 15.87
C SER A 106 1.81 9.23 16.26
N HIS A 107 0.97 8.72 15.36
CA HIS A 107 0.10 7.57 15.63
C HIS A 107 0.91 6.30 15.85
N GLN A 108 0.40 5.43 16.73
CA GLN A 108 0.89 4.08 16.94
C GLN A 108 -0.28 3.14 16.70
N CYS A 109 -0.11 2.19 15.78
CA CYS A 109 -1.18 1.29 15.42
C CYS A 109 -1.41 0.24 16.51
N GLU A 110 -2.65 -0.23 16.61
CA GLU A 110 -2.97 -1.39 17.43
C GLU A 110 -2.46 -2.67 16.74
N GLU A 111 -2.33 -3.75 17.51
CA GLU A 111 -1.88 -5.04 17.01
C GLU A 111 -2.73 -5.51 15.82
N GLY A 112 -2.08 -5.88 14.72
CA GLY A 112 -2.71 -6.37 13.49
C GLY A 112 -3.17 -5.28 12.51
N GLN A 113 -3.02 -3.99 12.82
CA GLN A 113 -3.27 -2.90 11.88
C GLN A 113 -2.04 -2.60 11.00
N ALA A 114 -0.86 -2.61 11.60
CA ALA A 114 0.43 -2.58 10.94
C ALA A 114 1.45 -3.32 11.81
N GLU A 115 2.39 -4.00 11.17
CA GLU A 115 3.51 -4.65 11.86
C GLU A 115 4.78 -3.84 11.65
N THR A 116 5.57 -3.66 12.70
CA THR A 116 6.83 -2.90 12.62
C THR A 116 8.03 -3.83 12.78
N GLU A 117 8.96 -3.76 11.84
CA GLU A 117 10.24 -4.45 11.88
C GLU A 117 11.43 -3.49 11.79
N VAL A 118 12.62 -3.98 12.15
CA VAL A 118 13.89 -3.28 11.87
C VAL A 118 14.68 -4.12 10.88
N TRP A 119 14.97 -3.56 9.72
CA TRP A 119 15.76 -4.21 8.67
C TRP A 119 17.15 -3.59 8.61
N THR A 120 18.18 -4.43 8.45
CA THR A 120 19.58 -3.98 8.40
C THR A 120 20.19 -4.41 7.07
N GLY A 121 20.73 -3.46 6.33
CA GLY A 121 21.42 -3.68 5.08
C GLY A 121 22.83 -4.23 5.26
N PRO A 122 23.47 -4.67 4.17
CA PRO A 122 24.80 -5.26 4.22
C PRO A 122 25.83 -4.26 4.77
N ALA A 123 26.86 -4.80 5.45
CA ALA A 123 27.94 -4.00 6.02
C ALA A 123 28.71 -3.17 4.99
N GLU A 124 28.73 -3.64 3.74
CA GLU A 124 29.33 -2.99 2.58
C GLU A 124 28.73 -1.60 2.31
N ASN A 125 27.45 -1.41 2.68
CA ASN A 125 26.70 -0.16 2.55
C ASN A 125 26.63 0.61 3.89
N GLY A 126 27.57 0.35 4.80
CA GLY A 126 27.63 1.02 6.10
C GLY A 126 26.58 0.53 7.12
N SER A 127 25.95 -0.63 6.89
CA SER A 127 24.91 -1.21 7.77
C SER A 127 23.73 -0.27 8.00
N ALA A 128 23.24 0.37 6.93
CA ALA A 128 22.02 1.15 6.98
C ALA A 128 20.88 0.35 7.63
N GLN A 129 20.08 1.03 8.44
CA GLN A 129 18.93 0.42 9.11
C GLN A 129 17.66 1.15 8.70
N TRP A 130 16.58 0.39 8.55
CA TRP A 130 15.24 0.91 8.29
C TRP A 130 14.30 0.43 9.39
N GLN A 131 13.42 1.32 9.83
CA GLN A 131 12.18 0.94 10.49
C GLN A 131 11.15 0.69 9.39
N VAL A 132 10.63 -0.52 9.32
CA VAL A 132 9.74 -0.95 8.24
C VAL A 132 8.35 -1.20 8.81
N PHE A 133 7.35 -0.57 8.20
CA PHE A 133 5.94 -0.66 8.54
C PHE A 133 5.26 -1.51 7.47
N LEU A 134 4.82 -2.70 7.86
CA LEU A 134 4.19 -3.69 7.02
C LEU A 134 2.67 -3.54 7.12
N GLY A 135 2.01 -3.36 5.98
CA GLY A 135 0.55 -3.43 5.89
C GLY A 135 0.09 -4.89 5.91
N ALA A 136 -1.16 -5.11 6.29
CA ALA A 136 -1.72 -6.46 6.25
C ALA A 136 -1.70 -7.03 4.82
N LEU A 137 -1.41 -8.33 4.70
CA LEU A 137 -1.54 -9.05 3.44
C LEU A 137 -3.01 -9.10 3.03
N GLN A 138 -3.30 -8.74 1.77
CA GLN A 138 -4.68 -8.60 1.29
C GLN A 138 -5.00 -9.64 0.21
N PRO A 139 -5.26 -10.91 0.58
CA PRO A 139 -5.80 -11.87 -0.36
C PRO A 139 -7.17 -11.40 -0.90
N GLN A 140 -7.49 -11.80 -2.12
CA GLN A 140 -8.76 -11.53 -2.77
C GLN A 140 -9.18 -12.73 -3.61
N GLY A 141 -10.48 -13.04 -3.61
CA GLY A 141 -10.98 -14.27 -4.21
C GLY A 141 -10.43 -15.49 -3.44
N GLU A 142 -9.97 -16.50 -4.16
CA GLU A 142 -9.29 -17.67 -3.59
C GLU A 142 -7.80 -17.36 -3.33
N GLY A 143 -7.52 -16.20 -2.72
CA GLY A 143 -6.16 -15.65 -2.58
C GLY A 143 -5.34 -16.26 -1.44
N GLU A 144 -5.96 -16.93 -0.47
CA GLU A 144 -5.28 -17.50 0.70
C GLU A 144 -4.09 -18.41 0.33
N PRO A 145 -4.17 -19.29 -0.68
CA PRO A 145 -3.04 -20.13 -1.05
C PRO A 145 -1.84 -19.35 -1.59
N LEU A 146 -2.05 -18.15 -2.13
CA LEU A 146 -0.95 -17.28 -2.57
C LEU A 146 -0.17 -16.71 -1.38
N LEU A 147 -0.82 -16.57 -0.22
CA LEU A 147 -0.23 -16.00 0.99
C LEU A 147 0.92 -16.88 1.50
N ASP A 148 0.68 -18.17 1.68
CA ASP A 148 1.70 -19.11 2.19
C ASP A 148 2.95 -19.09 1.28
N THR A 149 2.75 -19.21 -0.03
CA THR A 149 3.85 -19.18 -1.01
C THR A 149 4.57 -17.82 -1.05
N TYR A 150 3.85 -16.72 -0.79
CA TYR A 150 4.45 -15.40 -0.73
C TYR A 150 5.31 -15.22 0.52
N LEU A 151 4.87 -15.74 1.67
CA LEU A 151 5.63 -15.70 2.90
C LEU A 151 6.94 -16.50 2.78
N ASP A 152 6.94 -17.61 2.04
CA ASP A 152 8.13 -18.42 1.78
C ASP A 152 9.25 -17.68 1.01
N ILE A 153 8.92 -16.63 0.26
CA ILE A 153 9.89 -15.83 -0.53
C ILE A 153 10.08 -14.41 0.04
N PHE A 154 9.44 -14.09 1.17
CA PHE A 154 9.41 -12.73 1.71
C PHE A 154 10.78 -12.28 2.24
N ASP A 155 11.53 -13.20 2.85
CA ASP A 155 12.87 -12.92 3.37
C ASP A 155 13.87 -12.59 2.25
N GLU A 156 13.78 -13.24 1.09
CA GLU A 156 14.58 -12.91 -0.09
C GLU A 156 14.23 -11.53 -0.63
N LEU A 157 12.94 -11.16 -0.64
CA LEU A 157 12.51 -9.84 -1.06
C LEU A 157 13.01 -8.74 -0.11
N LYS A 158 12.96 -9.00 1.20
CA LYS A 158 13.55 -8.14 2.24
C LYS A 158 15.05 -8.00 2.06
N ALA A 159 15.76 -9.09 1.80
CA ALA A 159 17.20 -9.06 1.54
C ALA A 159 17.52 -8.24 0.27
N LEU A 160 16.66 -8.29 -0.75
CA LEU A 160 16.82 -7.49 -1.96
C LEU A 160 16.55 -6.00 -1.70
N LEU A 161 15.49 -5.65 -0.94
CA LEU A 161 15.17 -4.26 -0.62
C LEU A 161 16.28 -3.61 0.23
N THR A 162 16.86 -4.33 1.19
CA THR A 162 17.91 -3.79 2.05
C THR A 162 19.25 -3.54 1.35
N GLN A 163 19.38 -3.92 0.07
CA GLN A 163 20.51 -3.57 -0.79
C GLN A 163 20.32 -2.22 -1.51
N THR A 164 19.12 -1.60 -1.45
CA THR A 164 18.85 -0.30 -2.06
C THR A 164 19.51 0.85 -1.29
N ALA A 165 19.39 2.08 -1.82
CA ALA A 165 19.90 3.27 -1.17
C ALA A 165 19.30 3.45 0.24
N PRO A 166 20.02 4.05 1.20
CA PRO A 166 19.54 4.26 2.57
C PRO A 166 18.53 5.41 2.69
N ASN A 167 17.56 5.47 1.77
CA ASN A 167 16.47 6.45 1.74
C ASN A 167 15.17 5.81 2.21
N ALA A 168 14.13 6.65 2.38
CA ALA A 168 12.78 6.13 2.54
C ALA A 168 12.34 5.44 1.25
N HIS A 169 11.72 4.27 1.40
CA HIS A 169 11.24 3.45 0.30
C HIS A 169 9.85 2.93 0.59
N TRP A 170 9.00 2.83 -0.42
CA TRP A 170 7.74 2.09 -0.31
C TRP A 170 7.64 1.07 -1.42
N LEU A 171 7.18 -0.12 -1.05
CA LEU A 171 7.09 -1.26 -1.95
C LEU A 171 5.63 -1.71 -2.02
N ARG A 172 5.10 -1.79 -3.24
CA ARG A 172 3.81 -2.41 -3.55
C ARG A 172 4.03 -3.68 -4.33
N ILE A 173 3.34 -4.73 -3.91
CA ILE A 173 3.30 -6.01 -4.61
C ILE A 173 1.86 -6.32 -4.94
N TYR A 174 1.63 -6.76 -6.17
CA TYR A 174 0.36 -7.31 -6.62
C TYR A 174 0.60 -8.56 -7.47
N LEU A 175 0.09 -9.68 -6.98
CA LEU A 175 0.09 -10.96 -7.68
C LEU A 175 -1.35 -11.31 -8.04
N CYS A 176 -1.57 -11.81 -9.25
CA CYS A 176 -2.87 -12.26 -9.70
C CYS A 176 -2.74 -13.57 -10.48
N THR A 177 -3.54 -14.57 -10.11
CA THR A 177 -3.72 -15.81 -10.85
C THR A 177 -5.18 -15.99 -11.24
N SER A 178 -5.42 -16.48 -12.44
CA SER A 178 -6.77 -16.84 -12.92
C SER A 178 -6.64 -17.79 -14.09
N ALA A 179 -7.70 -18.55 -14.39
CA ALA A 179 -7.70 -19.53 -15.47
C ALA A 179 -6.52 -20.52 -15.40
N ASN A 180 -6.08 -20.85 -14.18
CA ASN A 180 -4.91 -21.70 -13.91
C ASN A 180 -3.58 -21.14 -14.45
N GLU A 181 -3.47 -19.82 -14.60
CA GLU A 181 -2.25 -19.15 -15.04
C GLU A 181 -1.95 -17.93 -14.16
N VAL A 182 -0.68 -17.55 -14.08
CA VAL A 182 -0.27 -16.27 -13.49
C VAL A 182 -0.59 -15.17 -14.50
N GLN A 183 -1.47 -14.25 -14.13
CA GLN A 183 -1.92 -13.17 -14.99
C GLN A 183 -1.07 -11.91 -14.81
N ALA A 184 -0.64 -11.64 -13.58
CA ALA A 184 0.18 -10.48 -13.27
C ALA A 184 1.09 -10.75 -12.07
N ILE A 185 2.32 -10.26 -12.17
CA ILE A 185 3.26 -10.04 -11.07
C ILE A 185 3.71 -8.58 -11.22
N GLU A 186 3.20 -7.70 -10.38
CA GLU A 186 3.59 -6.31 -10.31
C GLU A 186 4.35 -6.07 -9.01
N VAL A 187 5.54 -5.50 -9.12
CA VAL A 187 6.36 -5.08 -7.98
C VAL A 187 6.78 -3.65 -8.26
N LEU A 188 6.30 -2.70 -7.45
CA LEU A 188 6.63 -1.28 -7.58
C LEU A 188 7.42 -0.80 -6.37
N LEU A 189 8.63 -0.30 -6.61
CA LEU A 189 9.45 0.41 -5.64
C LEU A 189 9.37 1.91 -5.93
N ASP A 190 8.94 2.70 -4.95
CA ASP A 190 8.80 4.16 -5.07
C ASP A 190 7.91 4.60 -6.26
N ASN A 191 6.80 3.87 -6.45
CA ASN A 191 5.87 3.98 -7.58
C ASN A 191 6.44 3.58 -8.96
N GLN A 192 7.68 3.10 -9.05
CA GLN A 192 8.31 2.66 -10.30
C GLN A 192 8.34 1.13 -10.38
N PRO A 193 8.15 0.52 -11.57
CA PRO A 193 8.38 -0.91 -11.75
C PRO A 193 9.78 -1.30 -11.28
N TRP A 194 9.85 -2.30 -10.41
CA TRP A 194 11.11 -2.81 -9.86
C TRP A 194 11.42 -4.17 -10.47
N GLU A 195 12.29 -4.18 -11.47
CA GLU A 195 12.59 -5.35 -12.28
C GLU A 195 13.20 -6.48 -11.45
N GLU A 196 14.10 -6.16 -10.51
CA GLU A 196 14.75 -7.15 -9.66
C GLU A 196 13.76 -7.83 -8.72
N GLY A 197 12.85 -7.05 -8.13
CA GLY A 197 11.78 -7.59 -7.29
C GLY A 197 10.78 -8.45 -8.07
N ALA A 198 10.40 -8.00 -9.28
CA ALA A 198 9.53 -8.78 -10.16
C ALA A 198 10.20 -10.08 -10.63
N ALA A 199 11.51 -10.03 -10.97
CA ALA A 199 12.28 -11.20 -11.38
C ALA A 199 12.37 -12.24 -10.26
N LEU A 200 12.56 -11.81 -9.00
CA LEU A 200 12.52 -12.69 -7.83
C LEU A 200 11.16 -13.42 -7.73
N LEU A 201 10.05 -12.68 -7.81
CA LEU A 201 8.72 -13.31 -7.71
C LEU A 201 8.40 -14.21 -8.92
N GLN A 202 9.03 -14.00 -10.07
CA GLN A 202 8.88 -14.87 -11.25
C GLN A 202 9.58 -16.23 -11.11
N THR A 203 10.53 -16.39 -10.17
CA THR A 203 11.17 -17.71 -9.94
C THR A 203 10.27 -18.66 -9.14
N VAL A 204 9.18 -18.16 -8.58
CA VAL A 204 8.28 -18.91 -7.70
C VAL A 204 7.21 -19.64 -8.50
N GLU A 205 6.98 -20.91 -8.17
CA GLU A 205 5.84 -21.68 -8.70
C GLU A 205 4.56 -21.32 -7.95
N TRP A 206 3.90 -20.23 -8.35
CA TRP A 206 2.67 -19.77 -7.70
C TRP A 206 1.51 -20.76 -7.83
N PRO A 207 0.68 -20.91 -6.78
CA PRO A 207 -0.58 -21.64 -6.86
C PRO A 207 -1.48 -21.06 -7.96
N LYS A 208 -1.72 -21.88 -8.99
CA LYS A 208 -2.56 -21.55 -10.13
C LYS A 208 -3.95 -22.12 -9.86
N GLN A 209 -4.88 -21.26 -9.47
CA GLN A 209 -6.25 -21.66 -9.15
C GLN A 209 -7.26 -20.99 -10.09
N ALA A 210 -8.36 -21.69 -10.36
CA ALA A 210 -9.55 -21.12 -10.98
C ALA A 210 -10.65 -21.07 -9.91
N PRO A 211 -11.39 -19.96 -9.75
CA PRO A 211 -11.58 -18.89 -10.72
C PRO A 211 -10.52 -17.76 -10.69
N PHE A 212 -10.46 -16.94 -9.64
CA PHE A 212 -9.57 -15.77 -9.53
C PHE A 212 -8.99 -15.72 -8.13
N ALA A 213 -7.68 -15.46 -8.04
CA ALA A 213 -6.96 -15.25 -6.81
C ALA A 213 -6.00 -14.07 -6.99
N ALA A 214 -5.97 -13.16 -6.02
CA ALA A 214 -4.97 -12.11 -5.99
C ALA A 214 -4.44 -11.89 -4.58
N LEU A 215 -3.22 -11.38 -4.50
CA LEU A 215 -2.57 -10.98 -3.27
C LEU A 215 -1.97 -9.59 -3.47
N ARG A 216 -2.22 -8.69 -2.51
CA ARG A 216 -1.54 -7.40 -2.43
C ARG A 216 -0.82 -7.27 -1.10
N HIS A 217 0.37 -6.68 -1.14
CA HIS A 217 1.12 -6.27 0.04
C HIS A 217 1.69 -4.87 -0.18
N PHE A 218 1.66 -4.05 0.87
CA PHE A 218 2.29 -2.74 0.89
C PHE A 218 3.20 -2.66 2.11
N MET A 219 4.36 -2.04 1.95
CA MET A 219 5.26 -1.72 3.05
C MET A 219 5.93 -0.36 2.84
N LEU A 220 6.30 0.27 3.95
CA LEU A 220 7.01 1.54 3.99
C LEU A 220 8.24 1.40 4.88
N ALA A 221 9.43 1.62 4.33
CA ALA A 221 10.71 1.56 5.02
C ALA A 221 11.24 2.98 5.23
N ILE A 222 11.46 3.37 6.48
CA ILE A 222 12.00 4.68 6.86
C ILE A 222 13.41 4.49 7.45
N PRO A 223 14.46 5.18 6.93
CA PRO A 223 15.81 5.10 7.47
C PRO A 223 15.87 5.49 8.95
N ARG A 224 16.52 4.65 9.76
CA ARG A 224 16.80 4.98 11.16
C ARG A 224 17.98 5.95 11.22
N GLY A 225 17.77 7.08 11.88
CA GLY A 225 18.80 8.13 12.03
C GLY A 225 18.62 9.33 11.10
N ALA A 226 17.59 9.34 10.26
CA ALA A 226 17.11 10.54 9.57
C ALA A 226 16.26 11.39 10.55
N ASN A 227 16.93 12.09 11.48
CA ASN A 227 16.34 13.15 12.30
C ASN A 227 16.98 14.49 11.96
#